data_AF-A0A9D5BUY1-F1
#
_entry.id   AF-A0A9D5BUY1-F1
#
_cell.length_a   1.000
_cell.length_b   1.000
_cell.length_c   1.000
_cell.angle_alpha   90.00
_cell.angle_beta   90.00
_cell.angle_gamma   90.00
#
_symmetry.space_group_name_H-M   'P 1'
#
loop_
_entity.id
_entity.type
_entity.pdbx_description
1 polymer ?
#
loop_
_entity_poly.entity_id
_entity_poly.type
_entity_poly.pdbx_seq_one_letter_code
_entity_poly.pdbx_strand_id
1 'polypeptide(L)'
;MKCLFAAQHSSNKVDCLVCSKCFRYIGSVELQIGRKLYLQSCGLSSKGDCCTSEEGCAEFSKDEENPIMENHNDLSSSSSNLMNHTLPEEILKSLINGDLSLPHTRNFELPSVIRCCGGCEEEHYCSKLCMKSDWESVHSLLCTGQSSGSSQAAMLRFLEHANGTNDIFILAAKVSIIKSCTLSFY
;
A
#
# COMPACT_ATOMS: atom_id res chain seq x y z
N MET A 1 -18.23 22.59 -4.36
CA MET A 1 -16.85 22.21 -3.96
C MET A 1 -16.55 20.83 -4.55
N LYS A 2 -15.55 20.69 -5.42
CA LYS A 2 -15.14 19.38 -5.94
C LYS A 2 -14.20 18.73 -4.91
N CYS A 3 -14.67 17.71 -4.21
CA CYS A 3 -13.84 16.96 -3.27
C CYS A 3 -13.11 15.88 -4.07
N LEU A 4 -11.80 16.05 -4.28
CA LEU A 4 -10.95 14.99 -4.81
C LEU A 4 -10.59 14.08 -3.63
N PHE A 5 -11.04 12.82 -3.71
CA PHE A 5 -10.64 11.78 -2.77
C PHE A 5 -9.46 11.05 -3.35
N ALA A 6 -8.40 10.94 -2.57
CA ALA A 6 -7.29 10.07 -2.86
C ALA A 6 -7.20 9.03 -1.75
N ALA A 7 -6.79 7.83 -2.14
CA ALA A 7 -6.22 6.85 -1.24
C ALA A 7 -5.01 6.24 -1.93
N GLN A 8 -4.07 5.82 -1.12
CA GLN A 8 -3.00 5.00 -1.59
C GLN A 8 -3.51 3.56 -1.69
N HIS A 9 -3.32 2.94 -2.86
CA HIS A 9 -3.63 1.53 -3.03
C HIS A 9 -2.87 0.71 -1.99
N SER A 10 -3.46 -0.37 -1.46
CA SER A 10 -2.85 -1.17 -0.39
C SER A 10 -1.46 -1.71 -0.77
N SER A 11 -1.27 -2.11 -2.03
CA SER A 11 0.05 -2.48 -2.57
C SER A 11 1.04 -1.31 -2.60
N ASN A 12 0.58 -0.08 -2.85
CA ASN A 12 1.47 1.07 -2.95
C ASN A 12 1.89 1.57 -1.56
N LYS A 13 1.12 1.27 -0.51
CA LYS A 13 1.50 1.58 0.89
C LYS A 13 2.81 0.91 1.28
N VAL A 14 3.14 -0.23 0.67
CA VAL A 14 4.41 -0.91 0.94
C VAL A 14 5.58 -0.15 0.27
N ASP A 15 5.39 0.33 -0.96
CA ASP A 15 6.42 0.99 -1.76
C ASP A 15 6.70 2.44 -1.38
N CYS A 16 5.71 3.17 -0.87
CA CYS A 16 5.90 4.55 -0.45
C CYS A 16 5.20 4.88 0.88
N LEU A 17 5.97 5.39 1.83
CA LEU A 17 5.43 5.90 3.09
C LEU A 17 5.04 7.37 2.90
N VAL A 18 3.74 7.63 2.84
CA VAL A 18 3.19 8.97 2.66
C VAL A 18 2.26 9.36 3.80
N CYS A 19 1.99 10.65 3.91
CA CYS A 19 0.95 11.17 4.78
C CYS A 19 -0.43 10.69 4.31
N SER A 20 -1.18 10.03 5.18
CA SER A 20 -2.53 9.52 4.94
C SER A 20 -3.55 10.58 4.56
N LYS A 21 -3.29 11.86 4.93
CA LYS A 21 -4.19 12.98 4.64
C LYS A 21 -3.87 13.72 3.35
N CYS A 22 -2.58 13.98 3.09
CA CYS A 22 -2.15 14.85 1.99
C CYS A 22 -1.22 14.19 0.97
N PHE A 23 -0.91 12.90 1.14
CA PHE A 23 -0.13 12.07 0.21
C PHE A 23 1.31 12.54 -0.04
N ARG A 24 1.81 13.51 0.74
CA ARG A 24 3.22 13.90 0.74
C ARG A 24 4.07 12.80 1.38
N TYR A 25 5.22 12.49 0.78
CA TYR A 25 6.24 11.61 1.37
C TYR A 25 6.66 12.09 2.77
N ILE A 26 6.90 11.15 3.68
CA ILE A 26 7.29 11.42 5.08
C ILE A 26 8.46 10.51 5.52
N GLY A 27 9.15 10.89 6.58
CA GLY A 27 10.33 10.19 7.10
C GLY A 27 11.62 10.73 6.48
N SER A 28 12.43 9.84 5.91
CA SER A 28 13.67 10.18 5.20
C SER A 28 13.72 9.46 3.86
N VAL A 29 14.59 9.92 2.96
CA VAL A 29 14.80 9.25 1.66
C VAL A 29 15.31 7.82 1.87
N GLU A 30 16.14 7.62 2.89
CA GLU A 30 16.69 6.33 3.29
C GLU A 30 15.60 5.38 3.76
N LEU A 31 14.63 5.87 4.53
CA LEU A 31 13.47 5.07 4.93
C LEU A 31 12.65 4.63 3.70
N GLN A 32 12.42 5.52 2.74
CA GLN A 32 11.67 5.19 1.52
C GLN A 32 12.40 4.12 0.69
N ILE A 33 13.70 4.31 0.46
CA ILE A 33 14.53 3.38 -0.30
C ILE A 33 14.66 2.04 0.45
N GLY A 34 14.93 2.09 1.76
CA GLY A 34 15.05 0.91 2.62
C GLY A 34 13.79 0.05 2.62
N ARG A 35 12.61 0.66 2.76
CA ARG A 35 11.33 -0.07 2.67
C ARG A 35 11.16 -0.78 1.32
N LYS A 36 11.42 -0.07 0.22
CA LYS A 36 11.30 -0.63 -1.13
C LYS A 36 12.25 -1.82 -1.34
N LEU A 37 13.52 -1.67 -0.93
CA LEU A 37 14.52 -2.73 -1.04
C LEU A 37 14.19 -3.94 -0.15
N TYR A 38 13.60 -3.72 1.02
CA TYR A 38 13.16 -4.78 1.92
C TYR A 38 12.03 -5.60 1.34
N LEU A 39 11.07 -4.96 0.69
CA LEU A 39 9.97 -5.68 0.04
C LEU A 39 10.46 -6.47 -1.18
N GLN A 40 11.42 -5.91 -1.93
CA GLN A 40 12.10 -6.63 -3.01
C GLN A 40 12.83 -7.87 -2.49
N SER A 41 13.55 -7.77 -1.37
CA SER A 41 14.26 -8.93 -0.80
C SER A 41 13.30 -10.00 -0.26
N CYS A 42 12.12 -9.61 0.22
CA CYS A 42 11.05 -10.54 0.61
C CYS A 42 10.31 -11.16 -0.59
N GLY A 43 10.63 -10.80 -1.84
CA GLY A 43 9.91 -11.28 -3.03
C GLY A 43 8.51 -10.69 -3.20
N LEU A 44 8.20 -9.59 -2.51
CA LEU A 44 6.90 -8.92 -2.50
C LEU A 44 6.83 -7.72 -3.46
N SER A 45 7.90 -7.42 -4.19
CA SER A 45 7.84 -6.42 -5.25
C SER A 45 7.02 -7.00 -6.40
N SER A 46 5.86 -6.41 -6.66
CA SER A 46 4.98 -6.78 -7.77
C SER A 46 5.81 -6.99 -9.04
N LYS A 47 6.01 -8.26 -9.41
CA LYS A 47 6.29 -8.61 -10.79
C LYS A 47 5.12 -8.02 -11.57
N GLY A 48 5.43 -7.04 -12.41
CA GLY A 48 4.41 -6.37 -13.21
C GLY A 48 3.78 -7.36 -14.17
N ASP A 49 2.63 -7.92 -13.80
CA ASP A 49 1.64 -8.37 -14.78
C ASP A 49 0.71 -7.18 -15.03
N CYS A 50 1.25 -6.25 -15.83
CA CYS A 50 0.42 -5.37 -16.62
C CYS A 50 -0.28 -6.26 -17.64
N CYS A 51 -1.59 -6.42 -17.51
CA CYS A 51 -2.43 -7.02 -18.53
C CYS A 51 -2.23 -6.24 -19.84
N THR A 52 -1.40 -6.76 -20.75
CA THR A 52 -1.51 -6.44 -22.16
C THR A 52 -2.80 -7.07 -22.65
N SER A 53 -3.83 -6.24 -22.69
CA SER A 53 -5.11 -6.52 -23.34
C SER A 53 -4.87 -6.77 -24.82
N GLU A 54 -5.17 -7.99 -25.29
CA GLU A 54 -5.75 -8.20 -26.62
C GLU A 54 -6.87 -9.25 -26.51
N GLU A 55 -8.10 -8.73 -26.60
CA GLU A 55 -9.30 -9.33 -27.21
C GLU A 55 -10.11 -10.43 -26.48
N GLY A 56 -11.41 -10.14 -26.27
CA GLY A 56 -12.47 -11.13 -26.48
C GLY A 56 -13.28 -11.57 -25.25
N CYS A 57 -14.54 -11.14 -25.21
CA CYS A 57 -15.53 -11.46 -24.18
C CYS A 57 -16.15 -12.86 -24.35
N ALA A 58 -16.78 -13.34 -23.26
CA ALA A 58 -17.93 -14.27 -23.17
C ALA A 58 -17.68 -15.75 -22.80
N GLU A 59 -18.06 -16.07 -21.56
CA GLU A 59 -19.07 -17.05 -21.13
C GLU A 59 -18.97 -18.54 -21.54
N PHE A 60 -18.80 -19.37 -20.49
CA PHE A 60 -19.35 -20.73 -20.23
C PHE A 60 -19.50 -21.75 -21.38
N SER A 61 -18.79 -22.87 -21.28
CA SER A 61 -19.38 -24.24 -21.28
C SER A 61 -18.33 -25.28 -20.88
N LYS A 62 -18.76 -26.24 -20.05
CA LYS A 62 -18.06 -27.50 -19.78
C LYS A 62 -18.23 -28.42 -20.99
N ASP A 63 -17.20 -29.17 -21.34
CA ASP A 63 -17.22 -30.64 -21.41
C ASP A 63 -15.84 -31.18 -21.82
N GLU A 64 -15.55 -32.39 -21.36
CA GLU A 64 -14.28 -33.10 -21.45
C GLU A 64 -13.94 -33.60 -22.87
N GLU A 65 -12.64 -33.74 -23.17
CA GLU A 65 -11.96 -35.04 -23.39
C GLU A 65 -10.51 -34.82 -23.90
N ASN A 66 -9.56 -35.49 -23.27
CA ASN A 66 -8.17 -35.74 -23.72
C ASN A 66 -8.19 -36.97 -24.67
N PRO A 67 -7.17 -37.30 -25.53
CA PRO A 67 -5.74 -37.35 -25.15
C PRO A 67 -4.65 -37.25 -26.28
N ILE A 68 -3.37 -37.35 -25.84
CA ILE A 68 -2.12 -37.86 -26.52
C ILE A 68 -1.19 -36.87 -27.30
N MET A 69 -0.19 -36.35 -26.57
CA MET A 69 1.29 -36.37 -26.75
C MET A 69 1.94 -36.57 -28.14
N GLU A 70 2.86 -35.67 -28.52
CA GLU A 70 4.26 -35.98 -28.93
C GLU A 70 5.15 -34.71 -29.05
N ASN A 71 6.45 -34.91 -29.25
CA ASN A 71 7.59 -34.23 -28.62
C ASN A 71 8.47 -33.41 -29.61
N HIS A 72 9.49 -32.69 -29.08
CA HIS A 72 10.67 -32.05 -29.73
C HIS A 72 10.50 -30.62 -30.32
N ASN A 73 11.44 -29.65 -30.21
CA ASN A 73 12.77 -29.53 -29.60
C ASN A 73 13.11 -28.02 -29.46
N ASP A 74 13.86 -27.69 -28.41
CA ASP A 74 14.89 -26.65 -28.29
C ASP A 74 14.73 -25.27 -28.95
N LEU A 75 14.46 -24.25 -28.12
CA LEU A 75 15.17 -22.98 -28.24
C LEU A 75 15.56 -22.44 -26.86
N SER A 76 16.84 -22.59 -26.57
CA SER A 76 17.51 -22.13 -25.35
C SER A 76 17.77 -20.62 -25.38
N SER A 77 17.88 -20.07 -24.16
CA SER A 77 18.64 -18.87 -23.79
C SER A 77 17.94 -17.53 -24.04
N SER A 78 17.54 -16.79 -23.00
CA SER A 78 18.47 -16.31 -21.99
C SER A 78 17.79 -16.13 -20.63
N SER A 79 18.06 -17.04 -19.70
CA SER A 79 18.10 -16.68 -18.27
C SER A 79 19.25 -15.69 -18.11
N SER A 80 18.93 -14.39 -18.17
CA SER A 80 19.81 -13.43 -17.54
C SER A 80 19.80 -13.77 -16.05
N ASN A 81 20.90 -14.35 -15.60
CA ASN A 81 21.28 -14.34 -14.19
C ASN A 81 21.40 -12.87 -13.79
N LEU A 82 20.27 -12.22 -13.52
CA LEU A 82 20.25 -10.98 -12.79
C LEU A 82 20.75 -11.38 -11.42
N MET A 83 22.03 -11.13 -11.16
CA MET A 83 22.65 -11.29 -9.87
C MET A 83 21.69 -10.69 -8.84
N ASN A 84 21.02 -11.56 -8.07
CA ASN A 84 20.27 -11.17 -6.89
C ASN A 84 21.32 -10.72 -5.87
N HIS A 85 21.92 -9.55 -6.09
CA HIS A 85 22.69 -8.84 -5.08
C HIS A 85 21.68 -8.29 -4.09
N THR A 86 21.13 -9.18 -3.27
CA THR A 86 20.38 -8.80 -2.09
C THR A 86 21.34 -8.04 -1.19
N LEU A 87 21.05 -6.76 -0.93
CA LEU A 87 21.83 -5.96 0.01
C LEU A 87 21.89 -6.68 1.36
N PRO A 88 23.06 -6.66 2.05
CA PRO A 88 23.17 -7.19 3.41
C PRO A 88 22.05 -6.65 4.31
N GLU A 89 21.42 -7.54 5.08
CA GLU A 89 20.28 -7.21 5.94
C GLU A 89 20.60 -6.08 6.93
N GLU A 90 21.86 -6.00 7.37
CA GLU A 90 22.36 -4.93 8.25
C GLU A 90 22.23 -3.55 7.60
N ILE A 91 22.69 -3.40 6.35
CA ILE A 91 22.62 -2.14 5.60
C ILE A 91 21.16 -1.73 5.42
N LEU A 92 20.30 -2.71 5.10
CA LEU A 92 18.88 -2.50 4.88
C LEU A 92 18.17 -2.02 6.16
N LYS A 93 18.47 -2.62 7.31
CA LYS A 93 17.97 -2.18 8.62
C LYS A 93 18.47 -0.78 8.95
N SER A 94 19.75 -0.48 8.72
CA SER A 94 20.30 0.86 8.96
C SER A 94 19.64 1.93 8.09
N LEU A 95 19.25 1.62 6.84
CA LEU A 95 18.47 2.53 6.00
C LEU A 95 17.07 2.78 6.58
N ILE A 96 16.35 1.72 6.97
CA ILE A 96 14.99 1.81 7.51
C ILE A 96 14.96 2.57 8.84
N ASN A 97 15.94 2.32 9.72
CA ASN A 97 16.02 2.98 11.02
C ASN A 97 16.55 4.41 10.92
N GLY A 98 17.18 4.78 9.81
CA GLY A 98 17.82 6.09 9.62
C GLY A 98 19.22 6.18 10.23
N ASP A 99 19.86 5.06 10.54
CA ASP A 99 21.24 5.00 11.05
C ASP A 99 22.28 5.25 9.94
N LEU A 100 21.90 4.95 8.68
CA LEU A 100 22.71 5.21 7.50
C LEU A 100 22.17 6.43 6.76
N SER A 101 23.03 7.41 6.45
CA SER A 101 22.70 8.56 5.61
C SER A 101 23.28 8.36 4.21
N LEU A 102 22.45 8.53 3.18
CA LEU A 102 22.88 8.46 1.79
C LEU A 102 23.54 9.78 1.35
N PRO A 103 24.33 9.77 0.25
CA PRO A 103 24.77 11.01 -0.36
C PRO A 103 23.58 11.91 -0.69
N HIS A 104 23.71 13.22 -0.43
CA HIS A 104 22.70 14.23 -0.73
C HIS A 104 21.38 14.15 0.06
N THR A 105 21.29 13.42 1.18
CA THR A 105 20.09 13.41 2.04
C THR A 105 19.54 14.81 2.32
N ARG A 106 20.44 15.77 2.58
CA ARG A 106 20.11 17.17 2.91
C ARG A 106 19.41 17.93 1.79
N ASN A 107 19.45 17.44 0.55
CA ASN A 107 18.76 18.06 -0.57
C ASN A 107 17.28 17.64 -0.63
N PHE A 108 16.89 16.62 0.15
CA PHE A 108 15.57 16.01 0.11
C PHE A 108 14.99 15.88 1.53
N GLU A 109 14.81 17.02 2.18
CA GLU A 109 14.19 17.06 3.50
C GLU A 109 12.71 16.68 3.43
N LEU A 110 12.36 15.58 4.09
CA LEU A 110 10.99 15.11 4.22
C LEU A 110 10.48 15.37 5.65
N PRO A 111 9.17 15.63 5.84
CA PRO A 111 8.60 15.80 7.17
C PRO A 111 8.76 14.54 8.02
N SER A 112 8.98 14.71 9.32
CA SER A 112 8.98 13.60 10.28
C SER A 112 7.66 12.82 10.26
N VAL A 113 7.75 11.52 10.56
CA VAL A 113 6.58 10.64 10.67
C VAL A 113 5.86 10.86 11.99
N ILE A 114 4.56 11.16 11.93
CA ILE A 114 3.67 11.20 13.09
C ILE A 114 2.70 10.04 13.00
N ARG A 115 2.61 9.24 14.05
CA ARG A 115 1.70 8.10 14.15
C ARG A 115 0.26 8.54 14.40
N CYS A 116 -0.68 7.68 14.06
CA CYS A 116 -2.08 7.84 14.41
C CYS A 116 -2.30 8.00 15.93
N CYS A 117 -3.16 8.94 16.32
CA CYS A 117 -3.53 9.15 17.72
C CYS A 117 -4.42 8.02 18.30
N GLY A 118 -5.14 7.28 17.45
CA GLY A 118 -5.87 6.07 17.85
C GLY A 118 -4.97 4.86 18.08
N GLY A 119 -3.70 4.92 17.65
CA GLY A 119 -2.71 3.87 17.88
C GLY A 119 -2.76 2.72 16.88
N CYS A 120 -3.35 2.88 15.69
CA CYS A 120 -3.16 1.91 14.61
C CYS A 120 -1.75 2.05 14.01
N GLU A 121 -1.25 0.96 13.43
CA GLU A 121 0.06 0.91 12.78
C GLU A 121 0.01 1.29 11.29
N GLU A 122 -1.18 1.45 10.71
CA GLU A 122 -1.33 1.65 9.26
C GLU A 122 -1.17 3.12 8.84
N GLU A 123 -1.79 4.04 9.56
CA GLU A 123 -1.94 5.43 9.11
C GLU A 123 -0.90 6.36 9.76
N HIS A 124 -0.23 7.14 8.92
CA HIS A 124 0.89 8.00 9.29
C HIS A 124 0.73 9.39 8.69
N TYR A 125 1.29 10.41 9.35
CA TYR A 125 1.01 11.80 9.03
C TYR A 125 2.28 12.65 9.00
N CYS A 126 2.29 13.69 8.18
CA CYS A 126 3.40 14.65 8.11
C CYS A 126 3.32 15.76 9.17
N SER A 127 2.19 15.91 9.87
CA SER A 127 1.98 16.95 10.87
C SER A 127 0.82 16.59 11.81
N LYS A 128 0.83 17.15 13.03
CA LYS A 128 -0.28 17.01 13.98
C LYS A 128 -1.60 17.53 13.40
N LEU A 129 -1.54 18.56 12.54
CA LEU A 129 -2.70 19.12 11.85
C LEU A 129 -3.31 18.10 10.87
N CYS A 130 -2.50 17.44 10.05
CA CYS A 130 -2.98 16.38 9.15
C CYS A 130 -3.59 15.22 9.93
N MET A 131 -2.94 14.76 10.99
CA MET A 131 -3.44 13.69 11.86
C MET A 131 -4.80 14.05 12.46
N LYS A 132 -4.92 15.22 13.11
CA LYS A 132 -6.18 15.65 13.73
C LYS A 132 -7.30 15.87 12.71
N SER A 133 -6.99 16.54 11.60
CA SER A 133 -7.98 16.77 10.53
C SER A 133 -8.49 15.46 9.93
N ASP A 134 -7.63 14.47 9.73
CA ASP A 134 -8.05 13.15 9.26
C ASP A 134 -8.85 12.38 10.31
N TRP A 135 -8.42 12.44 11.57
CA TRP A 135 -9.12 11.83 12.71
C TRP A 135 -10.55 12.34 12.86
N GLU A 136 -10.71 13.67 12.86
CA GLU A 136 -12.00 14.35 13.03
C GLU A 136 -12.94 14.15 11.83
N SER A 137 -12.40 13.89 10.64
CA SER A 137 -13.22 13.74 9.42
C SER A 137 -13.58 12.31 9.10
N VAL A 138 -12.64 11.36 9.21
CA VAL A 138 -12.83 10.00 8.69
C VAL A 138 -12.16 8.94 9.54
N HIS A 139 -10.88 9.13 9.85
CA HIS A 139 -10.05 8.02 10.32
C HIS A 139 -10.50 7.47 11.67
N SER A 140 -11.05 8.30 12.57
CA SER A 140 -11.60 7.83 13.85
C SER A 140 -12.62 6.70 13.72
N LEU A 141 -13.41 6.70 12.63
CA LEU A 141 -14.43 5.69 12.36
C LEU A 141 -13.89 4.43 11.67
N LEU A 142 -12.69 4.50 11.10
CA LEU A 142 -12.01 3.38 10.42
C LEU A 142 -10.78 2.88 11.18
N CYS A 143 -10.47 3.48 12.32
CA CYS A 143 -9.25 3.17 13.06
C CYS A 143 -9.37 1.83 13.80
N THR A 144 -8.35 0.99 13.61
CA THR A 144 -8.21 -0.31 14.27
C THR A 144 -7.31 -0.30 15.49
N GLY A 145 -6.87 0.89 15.94
CA GLY A 145 -6.04 1.01 17.15
C GLY A 145 -6.81 0.72 18.43
N GLN A 146 -6.12 0.26 19.48
CA GLN A 146 -6.73 -0.19 20.75
C GLN A 146 -7.58 0.88 21.45
N SER A 147 -7.38 2.16 21.13
CA SER A 147 -8.13 3.28 21.67
C SER A 147 -9.49 3.51 20.99
N SER A 148 -9.89 2.72 19.98
CA SER A 148 -11.06 3.00 19.12
C SER A 148 -12.42 2.41 19.57
N GLY A 149 -12.52 1.82 20.77
CA GLY A 149 -13.81 1.39 21.35
C GLY A 149 -14.33 0.02 20.87
N SER A 150 -15.60 -0.29 21.16
CA SER A 150 -16.19 -1.65 21.07
C SER A 150 -16.35 -2.24 19.66
N SER A 151 -16.11 -1.46 18.60
CA SER A 151 -16.27 -1.89 17.19
C SER A 151 -14.96 -2.31 16.51
N GLN A 152 -13.82 -2.29 17.21
CA GLN A 152 -12.50 -2.59 16.64
C GLN A 152 -12.47 -3.91 15.86
N ALA A 153 -13.07 -4.97 16.39
CA ALA A 153 -13.08 -6.29 15.76
C ALA A 153 -13.91 -6.33 14.46
N ALA A 154 -14.99 -5.55 14.37
CA ALA A 154 -15.78 -5.44 13.14
C ALA A 154 -15.00 -4.65 12.08
N MET A 155 -14.32 -3.56 12.51
CA MET A 155 -13.51 -2.74 11.61
C MET A 155 -12.32 -3.50 11.05
N LEU A 156 -11.63 -4.31 11.87
CA LEU A 156 -10.56 -5.18 11.44
C LEU A 156 -11.02 -6.15 10.34
N ARG A 157 -12.16 -6.83 10.55
CA ARG A 157 -12.73 -7.74 9.55
C ARG A 157 -13.11 -7.02 8.25
N PHE A 158 -13.63 -5.80 8.34
CA PHE A 158 -13.94 -4.99 7.17
C PHE A 158 -12.67 -4.65 6.36
N LEU A 159 -11.60 -4.19 7.04
CA LEU A 159 -10.35 -3.84 6.37
C LEU A 159 -9.64 -5.07 5.78
N GLU A 160 -9.63 -6.19 6.50
CA GLU A 160 -9.09 -7.46 6.00
C GLU A 160 -9.83 -7.92 4.74
N HIS A 161 -11.17 -7.89 4.76
CA HIS A 161 -11.98 -8.21 3.59
C HIS A 161 -11.69 -7.25 2.43
N ALA A 162 -11.63 -5.94 2.68
CA ALA A 162 -11.36 -4.95 1.65
C ALA A 162 -9.98 -5.14 1.02
N ASN A 163 -8.94 -5.33 1.83
CA ASN A 163 -7.58 -5.59 1.34
C ASN A 163 -7.48 -6.92 0.58
N GLY A 164 -8.25 -7.95 0.97
CA GLY A 164 -8.25 -9.25 0.30
C GLY A 164 -9.13 -9.35 -0.94
N THR A 165 -10.01 -8.38 -1.19
CA THR A 165 -10.95 -8.40 -2.32
C THR A 165 -10.77 -7.20 -3.26
N ASN A 166 -11.03 -5.99 -2.76
CA ASN A 166 -10.83 -4.74 -3.48
C ASN A 166 -10.74 -3.56 -2.52
N ASP A 167 -9.61 -2.85 -2.52
CA ASP A 167 -9.36 -1.73 -1.62
C ASP A 167 -10.21 -0.49 -1.93
N ILE A 168 -10.95 -0.49 -3.06
CA ILE A 168 -12.00 0.49 -3.36
C ILE A 168 -13.05 0.56 -2.25
N PHE A 169 -13.28 -0.53 -1.50
CA PHE A 169 -14.23 -0.51 -0.38
C PHE A 169 -13.78 0.43 0.73
N ILE A 170 -12.47 0.57 0.95
CA ILE A 170 -11.92 1.53 1.92
C ILE A 170 -12.22 2.95 1.43
N LEU A 171 -11.97 3.24 0.15
CA LEU A 171 -12.32 4.53 -0.46
C LEU A 171 -13.81 4.84 -0.38
N ALA A 172 -14.67 3.88 -0.71
CA ALA A 172 -16.12 4.01 -0.65
C ALA A 172 -16.61 4.29 0.78
N ALA A 173 -16.03 3.62 1.78
CA ALA A 173 -16.31 3.89 3.19
C ALA A 173 -15.91 5.32 3.57
N LYS A 174 -14.72 5.78 3.19
CA LYS A 174 -14.27 7.17 3.43
C LYS A 174 -15.23 8.20 2.82
N VAL A 175 -15.66 7.99 1.57
CA VAL A 175 -16.61 8.88 0.89
C VAL A 175 -17.97 8.88 1.58
N SER A 176 -18.46 7.71 1.99
CA SER A 176 -19.75 7.57 2.67
C SER A 176 -19.77 8.28 4.01
N ILE A 177 -18.71 8.11 4.81
CA ILE A 177 -18.52 8.82 6.09
C ILE A 177 -18.57 10.33 5.89
N ILE A 178 -17.79 10.86 4.94
CA ILE A 178 -17.74 12.32 4.70
C ILE A 178 -19.10 12.84 4.27
N LYS A 179 -19.80 12.13 3.38
CA LYS A 179 -21.15 12.52 2.96
C LYS A 179 -22.12 12.57 4.14
N SER A 180 -22.15 11.54 4.98
CA SER A 180 -23.01 11.48 6.17
C SER A 180 -22.71 12.59 7.18
N CYS A 181 -21.44 12.89 7.41
CA CYS A 181 -21.03 13.99 8.28
C CYS A 181 -21.44 15.35 7.70
N THR A 182 -21.32 15.57 6.39
CA THR A 182 -21.75 16.84 5.76
C THR A 182 -23.26 17.03 5.66
N LEU A 183 -24.02 15.92 5.55
CA LEU A 183 -25.49 15.96 5.50
C LEU A 183 -26.12 16.21 6.87
N SER A 184 -25.38 16.00 7.96
CA SER A 184 -25.87 16.29 9.33
C SER A 184 -25.81 17.79 9.69
N PHE A 185 -25.30 18.64 8.79
CA PHE A 185 -25.21 20.10 8.96
C PHE A 185 -26.17 20.88 8.03
N TYR A 186 -27.14 20.22 7.41
CA TYR A 186 -28.22 20.84 6.62
C TYR A 186 -29.59 20.37 7.09
#